data_AF-G2KRS4-F1
#
_entry.id   AF-G2KRS4-F1
#
_cell.length_a   1.000
_cell.length_b   1.000
_cell.length_c   1.000
_cell.angle_alpha   90.00
_cell.angle_beta   90.00
_cell.angle_gamma   90.00
#
_symmetry.space_group_name_H-M   'P 1'
#
loop_
_entity.id
_entity.type
_entity.pdbx_description
1 polymer ?
#
loop_
_entity_poly.entity_id
_entity_poly.type
_entity_poly.pdbx_seq_one_letter_code
_entity_poly.pdbx_strand_id
1 'polypeptide(L)'
;MRYNSTIKNMEFYDGVNWYGFGLGLGLGGCPSSSEGTMEFDGILNTYRLCNGTVWITLIGLPTLALCSKVGAIDYRSNTFMYCDGLLWMNLKGAIVS
;
A
#
# COMPACT_ATOMS: atom_id res chain seq x y z
N MET A 1 10.91 -3.68 -1.51
CA MET A 1 10.00 -3.07 -0.50
C MET A 1 10.57 -3.33 0.88
N ARG A 2 10.34 -2.43 1.85
CA ARG A 2 10.64 -2.63 3.26
C ARG A 2 9.63 -1.89 4.13
N TYR A 3 9.49 -2.29 5.39
CA TYR A 3 8.77 -1.50 6.38
C TYR A 3 9.73 -0.53 7.07
N ASN A 4 9.33 0.73 7.18
CA ASN A 4 10.06 1.77 7.91
C ASN A 4 9.38 2.00 9.25
N SER A 5 10.01 1.54 10.33
CA SER A 5 9.47 1.65 11.69
C SER A 5 9.53 3.07 12.27
N THR A 6 10.28 3.98 11.65
CA THR A 6 10.36 5.39 12.07
C THR A 6 9.14 6.16 11.60
N ILE A 7 8.78 6.04 10.31
CA ILE A 7 7.60 6.70 9.73
C ILE A 7 6.35 5.80 9.73
N LYS A 8 6.48 4.57 10.25
CA LYS A 8 5.43 3.55 10.36
C LYS A 8 4.71 3.29 9.03
N ASN A 9 5.47 3.18 7.94
CA ASN A 9 4.94 2.98 6.58
C ASN A 9 5.77 1.94 5.79
N MET A 10 5.15 1.35 4.77
CA MET A 10 5.87 0.58 3.75
C MET A 10 6.53 1.55 2.76
N GLU A 11 7.72 1.20 2.31
CA GLU A 11 8.45 1.95 1.30
C GLU A 11 9.06 1.03 0.24
N PHE A 12 9.25 1.55 -0.96
CA PHE A 12 9.93 0.87 -2.05
C PHE A 12 10.93 1.78 -2.75
N TYR A 13 12.00 1.18 -3.25
CA TYR A 13 12.99 1.87 -4.07
C TYR A 13 12.61 1.73 -5.54
N ASP A 14 12.52 2.84 -6.25
CA ASP A 14 12.11 2.86 -7.66
C ASP A 14 13.30 2.79 -8.64
N GLY A 15 14.52 2.64 -8.12
CA GLY A 15 15.77 2.73 -8.88
C GLY A 15 16.52 4.04 -8.67
N VAL A 16 15.85 5.09 -8.19
CA VAL A 16 16.44 6.43 -7.94
C VAL A 16 16.13 6.93 -6.53
N ASN A 17 14.88 6.85 -6.08
CA ASN A 17 14.46 7.33 -4.77
C ASN A 17 13.67 6.26 -4.03
N TRP A 18 13.64 6.39 -2.70
CA TRP A 18 12.68 5.67 -1.86
C TRP A 18 11.35 6.41 -1.85
N TYR A 19 10.26 5.65 -2.00
CA TYR A 19 8.90 6.15 -1.96
C TYR A 19 8.13 5.41 -0.88
N GLY A 20 7.39 6.15 -0.07
CA GLY A 20 6.37 5.56 0.79
C GLY A 20 5.23 5.00 -0.06
N PHE A 21 4.56 3.98 0.45
CA PHE A 21 3.28 3.55 -0.10
C PHE A 21 2.23 4.66 0.15
N GLY A 22 1.22 4.73 -0.73
CA GLY A 22 0.18 5.77 -0.74
C GLY A 22 -0.39 6.11 0.65
N LEU A 23 -0.79 7.37 0.82
CA LEU A 23 -1.32 7.87 2.09
C LEU A 23 -2.65 7.19 2.43
N GLY A 24 -2.91 7.09 3.73
CA GLY A 24 -4.05 6.32 4.22
C GLY A 24 -4.73 6.91 5.43
N LEU A 25 -5.98 6.47 5.64
CA LEU A 25 -6.75 6.76 6.84
C LEU A 25 -6.59 5.61 7.83
N GLY A 26 -6.38 5.94 9.11
CA GLY A 26 -6.36 4.96 10.18
C GLY A 26 -7.77 4.49 10.52
N LEU A 27 -8.07 3.22 10.26
CA LEU A 27 -9.37 2.61 10.48
C LEU A 27 -9.24 1.35 11.35
N GLY A 28 -9.74 1.45 12.58
CA GLY A 28 -9.75 0.32 13.51
C GLY A 28 -8.36 -0.03 14.08
N GLY A 29 -8.37 -0.69 15.23
CA GLY A 29 -7.15 -1.13 15.89
C GLY A 29 -6.51 -2.32 15.17
N CYS A 30 -5.18 -2.38 15.17
CA CYS A 30 -4.43 -3.57 14.79
C CYS A 30 -3.61 -4.07 15.99
N PRO A 31 -3.42 -5.40 16.14
CA PRO A 31 -2.51 -5.92 17.16
C PRO A 31 -1.10 -5.38 16.93
N SER A 32 -0.40 -4.95 17.99
CA SER A 32 0.98 -4.44 17.87
C SER A 32 1.94 -5.49 17.34
N SER A 33 1.68 -6.78 17.60
CA SER A 33 2.43 -7.91 17.02
C SER A 33 2.28 -8.04 15.50
N SER A 34 1.31 -7.35 14.90
CA SER A 34 1.09 -7.31 13.45
C SER A 34 1.72 -6.07 12.80
N GLU A 35 2.49 -5.25 13.53
CA GLU A 35 3.16 -4.09 12.95
C GLU A 35 3.98 -4.44 11.70
N GLY A 36 3.84 -3.62 10.66
CA GLY A 36 4.49 -3.83 9.36
C GLY A 36 3.81 -4.88 8.48
N THR A 37 2.74 -5.52 8.95
CA THR A 37 1.92 -6.42 8.14
C THR A 37 1.03 -5.62 7.18
N MET A 38 1.00 -6.05 5.92
CA MET A 38 0.11 -5.52 4.90
C MET A 38 -0.87 -6.61 4.47
N GLU A 39 -2.16 -6.28 4.42
CA GLU A 39 -3.22 -7.22 4.03
C GLU A 39 -4.27 -6.57 3.15
N PHE A 40 -4.96 -7.38 2.36
CA PHE A 40 -6.01 -6.91 1.47
C PHE A 40 -7.36 -6.89 2.20
N ASP A 41 -8.00 -5.72 2.20
CA ASP A 41 -9.36 -5.54 2.69
C ASP A 41 -10.36 -5.77 1.55
N GLY A 42 -11.03 -6.92 1.57
CA GLY A 42 -12.01 -7.29 0.55
C GLY A 42 -13.33 -6.52 0.60
N ILE A 43 -13.58 -5.71 1.64
CA ILE A 43 -14.78 -4.85 1.73
C ILE A 43 -14.54 -3.56 0.96
N LEU A 44 -13.38 -2.94 1.19
CA LEU A 44 -12.99 -1.69 0.53
C LEU A 44 -12.25 -1.91 -0.80
N ASN A 45 -11.86 -3.16 -1.10
CA ASN A 45 -10.98 -3.54 -2.19
C ASN A 45 -9.64 -2.75 -2.20
N THR A 46 -9.07 -2.55 -1.02
CA THR A 46 -7.82 -1.79 -0.81
C THR A 46 -6.84 -2.58 0.05
N TYR A 47 -5.55 -2.27 -0.04
CA TYR A 47 -4.59 -2.76 0.95
C TYR A 47 -4.63 -1.92 2.22
N ARG A 48 -4.33 -2.53 3.36
CA ARG A 48 -4.12 -1.84 4.64
C ARG A 48 -2.85 -2.31 5.32
N LEU A 49 -2.19 -1.41 6.03
CA LEU A 49 -0.91 -1.62 6.74
C LEU A 49 -1.11 -1.41 8.23
N CYS A 50 -0.70 -2.35 9.08
CA CYS A 50 -0.71 -2.13 10.52
C CYS A 50 0.53 -1.31 10.93
N ASN A 51 0.30 -0.13 11.53
CA ASN A 51 1.36 0.74 12.01
C ASN A 51 1.81 0.42 13.47
N GLY A 52 1.32 -0.69 14.02
CA GLY A 52 1.53 -1.12 15.40
C GLY A 52 0.44 -0.68 16.38
N THR A 53 -0.55 0.09 15.92
CA THR A 53 -1.71 0.49 16.74
C THR A 53 -3.02 0.46 15.95
N VAL A 54 -3.00 0.95 14.70
CA VAL A 54 -4.17 1.00 13.81
C VAL A 54 -3.82 0.48 12.42
N TRP A 55 -4.84 0.00 11.71
CA TRP A 55 -4.72 -0.29 10.28
C TRP A 55 -4.81 1.00 9.48
N ILE A 56 -3.81 1.27 8.64
CA ILE A 56 -3.77 2.39 7.70
C ILE A 56 -4.16 1.88 6.33
N THR A 57 -5.30 2.32 5.80
CA THR A 57 -5.73 1.93 4.44
C THR A 57 -4.87 2.62 3.39
N LEU A 58 -4.15 1.87 2.57
CA LEU A 58 -3.32 2.38 1.49
C LEU A 58 -4.20 2.77 0.29
N ILE A 59 -4.41 4.07 0.10
CA ILE A 59 -5.21 4.58 -1.00
C ILE A 59 -4.32 4.72 -2.23
N GLY A 60 -4.53 3.87 -3.22
CA GLY A 60 -3.86 3.98 -4.50
C GLY A 60 -4.53 4.99 -5.44
N LEU A 61 -3.76 5.53 -6.38
CA LEU A 61 -4.31 6.33 -7.48
C LEU A 61 -4.72 5.42 -8.65
N PRO A 62 -5.94 5.54 -9.19
CA PRO A 62 -6.38 4.70 -10.29
C PRO A 62 -5.53 4.93 -11.54
N THR A 63 -5.21 3.85 -12.23
CA THR A 63 -4.61 3.89 -13.56
C THR A 63 -5.68 3.65 -14.63
N LEU A 64 -5.31 3.77 -15.91
CA LEU A 64 -6.19 3.43 -17.04
C LEU A 64 -6.15 1.92 -17.40
N ALA A 65 -5.37 1.12 -16.67
CA ALA A 65 -5.21 -0.30 -16.97
C ALA A 65 -6.24 -1.13 -16.20
N LEU A 66 -7.03 -1.93 -16.91
CA LEU A 66 -7.97 -2.87 -16.32
C LEU A 66 -7.24 -4.03 -15.62
N CYS A 67 -7.87 -4.56 -14.59
CA CYS A 67 -7.40 -5.73 -13.86
C CYS A 67 -8.57 -6.69 -13.58
N SER A 68 -8.29 -7.99 -13.50
CA SER A 68 -9.34 -9.02 -13.30
C SER A 68 -9.20 -9.80 -12.01
N LYS A 69 -8.04 -9.74 -11.35
CA LYS A 69 -7.76 -10.47 -10.11
C LYS A 69 -7.66 -9.50 -8.95
N VAL A 70 -8.79 -9.28 -8.26
CA VAL A 70 -8.90 -8.48 -7.04
C VAL A 70 -7.78 -8.84 -6.06
N GLY A 71 -7.12 -7.84 -5.48
CA GLY A 71 -6.04 -8.03 -4.52
C GLY A 71 -4.73 -8.57 -5.10
N ALA A 72 -4.61 -8.72 -6.42
CA ALA A 72 -3.29 -8.96 -7.02
C ALA A 72 -2.41 -7.72 -6.81
N ILE A 73 -1.15 -7.93 -6.41
CA ILE A 73 -0.10 -6.91 -6.41
C ILE A 73 0.83 -7.18 -7.59
N ASP A 74 1.27 -6.11 -8.23
CA ASP A 74 2.23 -6.14 -9.32
C ASP A 74 3.22 -4.96 -9.21
N TYR A 75 4.40 -5.11 -9.78
CA TYR A 75 5.41 -4.05 -9.89
C TYR A 75 5.72 -3.79 -11.36
N ARG A 76 5.32 -2.63 -11.86
CA ARG A 76 5.57 -2.21 -13.24
C ARG A 76 5.78 -0.70 -13.31
N SER A 77 6.49 -0.23 -14.34
CA SER A 77 6.75 1.20 -14.55
C SER A 77 7.27 1.91 -13.30
N ASN A 78 8.18 1.25 -12.57
CA ASN A 78 8.81 1.75 -11.34
C ASN A 78 7.82 2.12 -10.22
N THR A 79 6.73 1.36 -10.11
CA THR A 79 5.79 1.48 -9.00
C THR A 79 5.11 0.15 -8.65
N PHE A 80 4.77 -0.02 -7.38
CA PHE A 80 3.83 -1.05 -6.95
C PHE A 80 2.40 -0.61 -7.24
N MET A 81 1.58 -1.55 -7.68
CA MET A 81 0.15 -1.34 -7.87
C MET A 81 -0.63 -2.57 -7.43
N TYR A 82 -1.87 -2.36 -6.99
CA TYR A 82 -2.80 -3.43 -6.65
C TYR A 82 -4.06 -3.36 -7.51
N CYS A 83 -4.74 -4.49 -7.69
CA CYS A 83 -6.02 -4.53 -8.39
C CYS A 83 -7.17 -4.33 -7.40
N ASP A 84 -8.00 -3.30 -7.60
CA ASP A 84 -9.23 -3.08 -6.80
C ASP A 84 -10.43 -3.90 -7.30
N GLY A 85 -10.24 -4.68 -8.37
CA GLY A 85 -11.30 -5.45 -9.03
C GLY A 85 -11.80 -4.83 -10.34
N LEU A 86 -11.41 -3.60 -10.64
CA LEU A 86 -11.70 -2.94 -11.90
C LEU A 86 -10.41 -2.40 -12.55
N LEU A 87 -9.65 -1.60 -11.80
CA LEU A 87 -8.45 -0.91 -12.25
C LEU A 87 -7.24 -1.29 -11.40
N TRP A 88 -6.06 -1.19 -12.01
CA TRP A 88 -4.82 -1.15 -11.25
C TRP A 88 -4.70 0.20 -10.53
N MET A 89 -4.38 0.14 -9.24
CA MET A 89 -4.26 1.26 -8.32
C MET A 89 -2.80 1.44 -7.93
N ASN A 90 -2.21 2.57 -8.27
CA ASN A 90 -0.82 2.91 -8.05
C ASN A 90 -0.56 3.28 -6.59
N LEU A 91 0.37 2.59 -5.94
CA LEU A 91 0.75 2.79 -4.53
C LEU A 91 1.90 3.78 -4.34
N LYS A 92 2.39 4.45 -5.38
CA LYS A 92 3.47 5.44 -5.25
C LYS A 92 2.99 6.66 -4.47
N GLY A 93 3.47 6.79 -3.24
CA GLY A 93 3.25 7.95 -2.38
C GLY A 93 4.34 9.01 -2.56
N ALA A 94 4.62 9.73 -1.47
CA ALA A 94 5.68 10.73 -1.43
C ALA A 94 7.08 10.08 -1.37
N ILE A 95 8.09 10.84 -1.80
CA ILE A 95 9.50 10.48 -1.58
C ILE A 95 9.77 10.46 -0.07
N VAL A 96 10.50 9.45 0.38
CA VAL A 96 10.95 9.29 1.76
C VAL A 96 12.47 9.07 1.75
N SER A 97 13.17 9.65 2.72
CA SER A 97 14.65 9.69 2.78
C SER A 97 15.19 8.68 3.78
#